data_AF-A0A8S0FMK8-F1
#
_entry.id   AF-A0A8S0FMK8-F1
#
_cell.length_a   1.000
_cell.length_b   1.000
_cell.length_c   1.000
_cell.angle_alpha   90.00
_cell.angle_beta   90.00
_cell.angle_gamma   90.00
#
_symmetry.space_group_name_H-M   'P 1'
#
loop_
_entity.id
_entity.type
_entity.pdbx_description
1 polymer ?
#
loop_
_entity_poly.entity_id
_entity_poly.type
_entity_poly.pdbx_seq_one_letter_code
_entity_poly.pdbx_strand_id
1 'polypeptide(L)'
;MMDASDHPKFAQYRDALNKLLQDEAFLARHGLQEKRESLQALPARIPTSMVQGVTLSTMHGCPPHEIEAICRYMLEEKGLNTFVKLNPTLLGYARVREILDVCGFGYIGLKEESFDHDLKLTQALEMLERLMALAKEKSLGFGVKLTNTLGTINNKGALPGQQRRRDVYVRPCAVPALHQRCSSSLSRL
;
A
#
# COMPACT_ATOMS: atom_id res chain seq x y z
N MET A 1 15.77 -7.60 -6.07
CA MET A 1 15.35 -6.89 -7.31
C MET A 1 14.84 -7.95 -8.28
N MET A 2 13.58 -7.86 -8.69
CA MET A 2 12.99 -8.91 -9.54
C MET A 2 13.34 -8.63 -11.01
N ASP A 3 14.18 -9.48 -11.60
CA ASP A 3 14.56 -9.41 -13.01
C ASP A 3 13.56 -10.17 -13.87
N ALA A 4 13.01 -9.51 -14.89
CA ALA A 4 12.08 -10.10 -15.84
C ALA A 4 12.77 -10.55 -17.14
N SER A 5 14.09 -10.42 -17.27
CA SER A 5 14.85 -10.75 -18.50
C SER A 5 14.53 -12.14 -19.03
N ASP A 6 14.44 -13.11 -18.11
CA ASP A 6 14.27 -14.54 -18.43
C ASP A 6 12.79 -14.93 -18.47
N HIS A 7 11.88 -14.00 -18.15
CA HIS A 7 10.44 -14.29 -18.12
C HIS A 7 9.87 -14.25 -19.54
N PRO A 8 9.24 -15.33 -20.06
CA PRO A 8 8.80 -15.40 -21.46
C PRO A 8 7.78 -14.31 -21.83
N LYS A 9 6.92 -13.92 -20.87
CA LYS A 9 5.97 -12.82 -21.08
C LYS A 9 6.65 -11.45 -21.26
N PHE A 10 7.83 -11.22 -20.69
CA PHE A 10 8.52 -9.94 -20.85
C PHE A 10 8.91 -9.72 -22.31
N ALA A 11 9.55 -10.73 -22.93
CA ALA A 11 9.86 -10.73 -24.35
C ALA A 11 8.58 -10.60 -25.20
N GLN A 12 7.55 -11.42 -24.89
CA GLN A 12 6.28 -11.38 -25.61
C GLN A 12 5.62 -10.01 -25.61
N TYR A 13 5.55 -9.33 -24.45
CA TYR A 13 4.92 -8.00 -24.36
C TYR A 13 5.77 -6.91 -25.02
N ARG A 14 7.10 -7.01 -24.94
CA ARG A 14 8.01 -6.10 -25.66
C ARG A 14 7.83 -6.23 -27.17
N ASP A 15 7.67 -7.44 -27.68
CA ASP A 15 7.44 -7.71 -29.10
C ASP A 15 6.06 -7.25 -29.56
N ALA A 16 5.03 -7.47 -28.72
CA ALA A 16 3.69 -6.97 -28.99
C ALA A 16 3.67 -5.43 -29.07
N LEU A 17 4.38 -4.77 -28.16
CA LEU A 17 4.54 -3.33 -28.17
C LEU A 17 5.31 -2.84 -29.41
N ASN A 18 6.42 -3.49 -29.77
CA ASN A 18 7.17 -3.20 -30.99
C ASN A 18 6.27 -3.26 -32.24
N LYS A 19 5.45 -4.31 -32.36
CA LYS A 19 4.51 -4.47 -33.50
C LYS A 19 3.49 -3.34 -33.56
N LEU A 20 2.91 -2.96 -32.43
CA LEU A 20 1.95 -1.83 -32.38
C LEU A 20 2.60 -0.51 -32.77
N LEU A 21 3.85 -0.27 -32.37
CA LEU A 21 4.57 0.97 -32.66
C LEU A 21 5.16 1.02 -34.09
N GLN A 22 5.18 -0.12 -34.79
CA GLN A 22 5.49 -0.20 -36.22
C GLN A 22 4.26 -0.06 -37.12
N ASP A 23 3.05 -0.18 -36.57
CA ASP A 23 1.78 -0.04 -37.29
C ASP A 23 1.42 1.45 -37.49
N GLU A 24 1.59 1.94 -38.72
CA GLU A 24 1.25 3.32 -39.10
C GLU A 24 -0.24 3.64 -38.93
N ALA A 25 -1.12 2.67 -39.17
CA ALA A 25 -2.56 2.87 -39.02
C ALA A 25 -2.94 3.02 -37.54
N PHE A 26 -2.29 2.25 -36.67
CA PHE A 26 -2.41 2.41 -35.22
C PHE A 26 -1.92 3.79 -34.77
N LEU A 27 -0.72 4.21 -35.21
CA LEU A 27 -0.18 5.53 -34.88
C LEU A 27 -1.10 6.65 -35.37
N ALA A 28 -1.63 6.52 -36.59
CA ALA A 28 -2.51 7.52 -37.18
C ALA A 28 -3.86 7.61 -36.47
N ARG A 29 -4.46 6.47 -36.14
CA ARG A 29 -5.72 6.39 -35.41
C ARG A 29 -5.66 7.06 -34.04
N HIS A 30 -4.48 7.05 -33.40
CA HIS A 30 -4.28 7.61 -32.07
C HIS A 30 -3.56 8.97 -32.06
N GLY A 31 -3.26 9.56 -33.23
CA GLY A 31 -2.59 10.86 -33.33
C GLY A 31 -1.16 10.86 -32.79
N LEU A 32 -0.43 9.74 -32.96
CA LEU A 32 0.90 9.53 -32.38
C LEU A 32 2.06 9.70 -33.39
N GLN A 33 1.77 10.09 -34.64
CA GLN A 33 2.76 10.13 -35.73
C GLN A 33 3.95 11.04 -35.41
N GLU A 34 3.72 12.20 -34.83
CA GLU A 34 4.78 13.16 -34.47
C GLU A 34 5.71 12.63 -33.36
N LYS A 35 5.26 11.64 -32.59
CA LYS A 35 6.04 11.01 -31.50
C LYS A 35 6.70 9.70 -31.92
N ARG A 36 6.63 9.33 -33.20
CA ARG A 36 7.09 8.04 -33.73
C ARG A 36 8.50 7.66 -33.27
N GLU A 37 9.47 8.54 -33.47
CA GLU A 37 10.87 8.26 -33.11
C GLU A 37 11.02 7.97 -31.60
N SER A 38 10.39 8.78 -30.76
CA SER A 38 10.41 8.57 -29.30
C SER A 38 9.70 7.29 -28.88
N LEU A 39 8.64 6.90 -29.58
CA LEU A 39 7.90 5.68 -29.28
C LEU A 39 8.66 4.43 -29.75
N GLN A 40 9.26 4.45 -30.93
CA GLN A 40 10.02 3.31 -31.45
C GLN A 40 11.21 2.93 -30.56
N ALA A 41 11.82 3.88 -29.86
CA ALA A 41 12.88 3.61 -28.90
C ALA A 41 12.37 3.03 -27.56
N LEU A 42 11.06 3.11 -27.27
CA LEU A 42 10.49 2.78 -25.97
C LEU A 42 10.66 1.30 -25.59
N PRO A 43 10.39 0.31 -26.48
CA PRO A 43 10.56 -1.10 -26.14
C PRO A 43 11.98 -1.49 -25.73
N ALA A 44 12.99 -0.85 -26.31
CA ALA A 44 14.39 -1.05 -25.96
C ALA A 44 14.78 -0.39 -24.62
N ARG A 45 14.02 0.62 -24.17
CA ARG A 45 14.27 1.38 -22.94
C ARG A 45 13.55 0.81 -21.71
N ILE A 46 12.62 -0.14 -21.89
CA ILE A 46 11.92 -0.78 -20.76
C ILE A 46 12.94 -1.64 -20.00
N PRO A 47 13.24 -1.31 -18.73
CA PRO A 47 14.17 -2.10 -17.93
C PRO A 47 13.58 -3.48 -17.62
N THR A 48 14.43 -4.50 -17.58
CA THR A 48 14.03 -5.85 -17.15
C THR A 48 13.77 -5.90 -15.64
N SER A 49 14.46 -5.06 -14.88
CA SER A 49 14.14 -4.75 -13.48
C SER A 49 13.01 -3.72 -13.40
N MET A 50 11.78 -4.21 -13.28
CA MET A 50 10.60 -3.35 -13.28
C MET A 50 10.21 -2.85 -11.88
N VAL A 51 10.53 -3.61 -10.83
CA VAL A 51 10.06 -3.35 -9.47
C VAL A 51 11.21 -3.41 -8.48
N GLN A 52 11.38 -2.29 -7.77
CA GLN A 52 12.41 -2.14 -6.74
C GLN A 52 11.84 -2.20 -5.32
N GLY A 53 10.52 -2.13 -5.17
CA GLY A 53 9.88 -2.19 -3.86
C GLY A 53 8.38 -2.40 -3.92
N VAL A 54 7.80 -2.64 -2.75
CA VAL A 54 6.38 -2.94 -2.56
C VAL A 54 5.85 -2.16 -1.35
N THR A 55 4.59 -1.70 -1.43
CA THR A 55 3.84 -1.22 -0.27
C THR A 55 2.72 -2.20 0.03
N LEU A 56 2.84 -2.91 1.15
CA LEU A 56 1.89 -3.92 1.60
C LEU A 56 0.78 -3.30 2.43
N SER A 57 -0.42 -3.82 2.25
CA SER A 57 -1.60 -3.47 3.01
C SER A 57 -2.33 -4.75 3.37
N THR A 58 -2.53 -5.00 4.65
CA THR A 58 -3.36 -6.13 5.12
C THR A 58 -4.75 -5.64 5.46
N MET A 59 -5.73 -6.56 5.45
CA MET A 59 -7.08 -6.24 5.91
C MET A 59 -7.13 -6.18 7.45
N HIS A 60 -8.19 -5.57 8.00
CA HIS A 60 -8.45 -5.56 9.44
C HIS A 60 -8.50 -7.00 10.00
N GLY A 61 -7.97 -7.19 11.22
CA GLY A 61 -7.88 -8.49 11.88
C GLY A 61 -6.78 -9.42 11.37
N CYS A 62 -5.91 -8.99 10.45
CA CYS A 62 -4.74 -9.78 10.06
C CYS A 62 -3.79 -9.92 11.27
N PRO A 63 -3.43 -11.16 11.67
CA PRO A 63 -2.56 -11.38 12.82
C PRO A 63 -1.18 -10.70 12.67
N PRO A 64 -0.62 -10.15 13.75
CA PRO A 64 0.69 -9.47 13.71
C PRO A 64 1.81 -10.32 13.08
N HIS A 65 1.86 -11.60 13.43
CA HIS A 65 2.89 -12.52 12.93
C HIS A 65 2.76 -12.81 11.43
N GLU A 66 1.55 -12.77 10.86
CA GLU A 66 1.34 -12.91 9.42
C GLU A 66 1.78 -11.65 8.68
N ILE A 67 1.50 -10.46 9.22
CA ILE A 67 1.99 -9.19 8.67
C ILE A 67 3.52 -9.22 8.59
N GLU A 68 4.18 -9.63 9.67
CA GLU A 68 5.63 -9.77 9.73
C GLU A 68 6.14 -10.80 8.72
N ALA A 69 5.53 -11.99 8.66
CA ALA A 69 5.93 -13.05 7.74
C ALA A 69 5.87 -12.60 6.26
N ILE A 70 4.82 -11.89 5.86
CA ILE A 70 4.70 -11.35 4.50
C ILE A 70 5.81 -10.30 4.25
N CYS A 71 6.09 -9.42 5.21
CA CYS A 71 7.16 -8.43 5.07
C CYS A 71 8.55 -9.10 4.97
N ARG A 72 8.81 -10.11 5.81
CA ARG A 72 10.05 -10.91 5.75
C ARG A 72 10.20 -11.59 4.40
N TYR A 73 9.14 -12.22 3.88
CA TYR A 73 9.16 -12.83 2.55
C TYR A 73 9.54 -11.83 1.44
N MET A 74 9.01 -10.60 1.49
CA MET A 74 9.38 -9.58 0.50
C MET A 74 10.83 -9.13 0.61
N LEU A 75 11.38 -9.04 1.83
CA LEU A 75 12.77 -8.65 2.07
C LEU A 75 13.76 -9.79 1.75
N GLU A 76 13.47 -11.01 2.19
CA GLU A 76 14.37 -12.16 2.08
C GLU A 76 14.25 -12.85 0.72
N GLU A 77 13.04 -13.28 0.36
CA GLU A 77 12.81 -14.11 -0.82
C GLU A 77 12.69 -13.28 -2.11
N LYS A 78 12.09 -12.08 -2.03
CA LYS A 78 11.94 -11.20 -3.20
C LYS A 78 13.02 -10.15 -3.32
N GLY A 79 13.75 -9.86 -2.24
CA GLY A 79 14.77 -8.83 -2.23
C GLY A 79 14.23 -7.46 -2.66
N LEU A 80 13.06 -7.06 -2.12
CA LEU A 80 12.37 -5.82 -2.44
C LEU A 80 12.38 -4.85 -1.26
N ASN A 81 12.58 -3.57 -1.54
CA ASN A 81 12.33 -2.52 -0.56
C ASN A 81 10.86 -2.59 -0.13
N THR A 82 10.58 -2.63 1.17
CA THR A 82 9.24 -3.00 1.65
C THR A 82 8.68 -1.92 2.58
N PHE A 83 7.48 -1.44 2.26
CA PHE A 83 6.70 -0.58 3.15
C PHE A 83 5.49 -1.34 3.64
N VAL A 84 5.17 -1.26 4.93
CA VAL A 84 3.93 -1.81 5.46
C VAL A 84 2.97 -0.69 5.84
N LYS A 85 1.71 -0.79 5.41
CA LYS A 85 0.64 0.12 5.85
C LYS A 85 0.01 -0.44 7.13
N LEU A 86 -0.05 0.38 8.17
CA LEU A 86 -0.74 0.04 9.42
C LEU A 86 -2.00 0.88 9.58
N ASN A 87 -2.99 0.31 10.28
CA ASN A 87 -4.25 0.98 10.55
C ASN A 87 -4.08 2.05 11.64
N PRO A 88 -4.87 3.14 11.60
CA PRO A 88 -4.88 4.15 12.66
C PRO A 88 -5.41 3.62 14.00
N THR A 89 -5.96 2.40 14.04
CA THR A 89 -6.39 1.69 15.26
C THR A 89 -5.27 1.54 16.29
N LEU A 90 -4.01 1.66 15.86
CA LEU A 90 -2.82 1.76 16.74
C LEU A 90 -2.90 2.86 17.80
N LEU A 91 -3.62 3.96 17.53
CA LEU A 91 -3.80 5.05 18.51
C LEU A 91 -4.83 4.72 19.61
N GLY A 92 -5.57 3.63 19.47
CA GLY A 92 -6.70 3.30 20.33
C GLY A 92 -7.98 4.06 19.99
N TYR A 93 -9.11 3.52 20.44
CA TYR A 93 -10.44 4.02 20.09
C TYR A 93 -10.65 5.48 20.49
N ALA A 94 -10.41 5.82 21.76
CA ALA A 94 -10.68 7.15 22.30
C ALA A 94 -9.95 8.25 21.51
N ARG A 95 -8.68 8.01 21.18
CA ARG A 95 -7.86 8.97 20.43
C ARG A 95 -8.30 9.10 18.98
N VAL A 96 -8.60 7.99 18.30
CA VAL A 96 -9.12 8.05 16.91
C VAL A 96 -10.47 8.75 16.87
N ARG A 97 -11.36 8.48 17.83
CA ARG A 97 -12.67 9.13 17.95
C ARG A 97 -12.54 10.64 18.13
N GLU A 98 -11.72 11.07 19.08
CA GLU A 98 -11.43 12.49 19.32
C GLU A 98 -10.92 13.20 18.06
N ILE A 99 -9.97 12.58 17.34
CA ILE A 99 -9.42 13.15 16.09
C ILE A 99 -10.51 13.32 15.04
N LEU A 100 -11.35 12.30 14.85
CA LEU A 100 -12.45 12.39 13.90
C LEU A 100 -13.44 13.49 14.28
N ASP A 101 -13.77 13.64 15.57
CA ASP A 101 -14.72 14.64 16.03
C ASP A 101 -14.18 16.06 15.82
N VAL A 102 -12.93 16.32 16.20
CA VAL A 102 -12.24 17.61 15.97
C VAL A 102 -12.16 17.95 14.47
N CYS A 103 -11.97 16.94 13.62
CA CYS A 103 -11.92 17.12 12.17
C CYS A 103 -13.31 17.21 11.49
N GLY A 104 -14.41 17.21 12.25
CA GLY A 104 -15.78 17.32 11.70
C GLY A 104 -16.36 16.01 11.15
N PHE A 105 -15.78 14.86 11.51
CA PHE A 105 -16.19 13.52 11.10
C PHE A 105 -16.99 12.76 12.18
N GLY A 106 -17.70 13.48 13.05
CA GLY A 106 -18.54 12.89 14.10
C GLY A 106 -19.64 11.95 13.60
N TYR A 107 -20.05 12.09 12.34
CA TYR A 107 -21.03 11.19 11.70
C TYR A 107 -20.49 9.78 11.42
N ILE A 108 -19.17 9.56 11.49
CA ILE A 108 -18.54 8.25 11.26
C ILE A 108 -18.72 7.40 12.52
N GLY A 109 -19.56 6.37 12.46
CA GLY A 109 -19.67 5.39 13.55
C GLY A 109 -18.45 4.46 13.59
N LEU A 110 -17.85 4.29 14.76
CA LEU A 110 -16.78 3.33 15.03
C LEU A 110 -17.25 2.27 16.02
N LYS A 111 -16.71 1.06 15.89
CA LYS A 111 -16.90 -0.03 16.85
C LYS A 111 -15.64 -0.21 17.65
N GLU A 112 -15.72 -0.06 18.97
CA GLU A 112 -14.57 -0.17 19.86
C GLU A 112 -13.94 -1.56 19.78
N GLU A 113 -14.75 -2.61 19.65
CA GLU A 113 -14.28 -3.99 19.57
C GLU A 113 -13.40 -4.23 18.33
N SER A 114 -13.52 -3.41 17.27
CA SER A 114 -12.65 -3.51 16.10
C SER A 114 -11.19 -3.15 16.42
N PHE A 115 -10.95 -2.35 17.46
CA PHE A 115 -9.60 -1.95 17.88
C PHE A 115 -8.93 -3.05 18.72
N ASP A 116 -9.70 -3.98 19.27
CA ASP A 116 -9.19 -5.09 20.09
C ASP A 116 -8.63 -6.24 19.27
N HIS A 117 -9.21 -6.47 18.11
CA HIS A 117 -8.75 -7.51 17.19
C HIS A 117 -7.62 -7.05 16.26
N ASP A 118 -7.36 -5.75 16.17
CA ASP A 118 -6.30 -5.19 15.35
C ASP A 118 -4.94 -5.17 16.09
N LEU A 119 -3.87 -5.05 15.31
CA LEU A 119 -2.48 -4.91 15.80
C LEU A 119 -2.38 -3.80 16.87
N LYS A 120 -1.80 -4.15 18.03
CA LYS A 120 -1.56 -3.20 19.12
C LYS A 120 -0.25 -2.44 18.94
N LEU A 121 -0.15 -1.24 19.52
CA LEU A 121 1.00 -0.35 19.35
C LEU A 121 2.32 -1.02 19.77
N THR A 122 2.38 -1.65 20.93
CA THR A 122 3.61 -2.33 21.42
C THR A 122 4.04 -3.45 20.47
N GLN A 123 3.10 -4.28 20.03
CA GLN A 123 3.38 -5.35 19.06
C GLN A 123 3.85 -4.79 17.71
N ALA A 124 3.27 -3.67 17.27
CA ALA A 124 3.69 -2.99 16.05
C ALA A 124 5.14 -2.50 16.16
N LEU A 125 5.51 -1.87 17.27
CA LEU A 125 6.87 -1.37 17.50
C LEU A 125 7.90 -2.50 17.44
N GLU A 126 7.68 -3.58 18.21
CA GLU A 126 8.59 -4.73 18.24
C GLU A 126 8.73 -5.38 16.85
N MET A 127 7.62 -5.51 16.11
CA MET A 127 7.63 -6.02 14.74
C MET A 127 8.41 -5.09 13.80
N LEU A 128 8.20 -3.79 13.88
CA LEU A 128 8.87 -2.80 13.03
C LEU A 128 10.39 -2.78 13.30
N GLU A 129 10.82 -2.88 14.55
CA GLU A 129 12.24 -2.98 14.92
C GLU A 129 12.90 -4.20 14.29
N ARG A 130 12.27 -5.39 14.39
CA ARG A 130 12.77 -6.62 13.76
C ARG A 130 12.86 -6.50 12.24
N LEU A 131 11.84 -5.93 11.60
CA LEU A 131 11.82 -5.76 10.14
C LEU A 131 12.82 -4.71 9.65
N MET A 132 13.04 -3.63 10.41
CA MET A 132 14.09 -2.64 10.12
C MET A 132 15.49 -3.26 10.23
N ALA A 133 15.74 -4.07 11.26
CA ALA A 133 17.00 -4.79 11.42
C ALA A 133 17.23 -5.78 10.27
N LEU A 134 16.21 -6.56 9.91
CA LEU A 134 16.27 -7.50 8.77
C LEU A 134 16.55 -6.77 7.45
N ALA A 135 15.86 -5.66 7.19
CA ALA A 135 16.08 -4.89 5.98
C ALA A 135 17.52 -4.34 5.90
N LYS A 136 18.07 -3.88 7.03
CA LYS A 136 19.47 -3.45 7.14
C LYS A 136 20.43 -4.60 6.83
N GLU A 137 20.18 -5.79 7.37
CA GLU A 137 20.98 -7.00 7.08
C GLU A 137 20.95 -7.33 5.58
N LYS A 138 19.78 -7.24 4.93
CA LYS A 138 19.62 -7.49 3.49
C LYS A 138 20.05 -6.31 2.60
N SER A 139 20.55 -5.22 3.17
CA SER A 139 20.88 -3.98 2.44
C SER A 139 19.70 -3.42 1.63
N LEU A 140 18.49 -3.50 2.20
CA LEU A 140 17.23 -3.00 1.63
C LEU A 140 16.63 -1.91 2.52
N GLY A 141 15.76 -1.09 1.94
CA GLY A 141 14.92 -0.15 2.65
C GLY A 141 13.66 -0.80 3.20
N PHE A 142 13.33 -0.47 4.45
CA PHE A 142 12.06 -0.79 5.07
C PHE A 142 11.41 0.45 5.68
N GLY A 143 10.08 0.54 5.62
CA GLY A 143 9.35 1.66 6.18
C GLY A 143 7.90 1.37 6.51
N VAL A 144 7.25 2.35 7.15
CA VAL A 144 5.87 2.24 7.60
C VAL A 144 5.02 3.40 7.08
N LYS A 145 3.77 3.11 6.73
CA LYS A 145 2.74 4.10 6.40
C LYS A 145 1.56 3.95 7.35
N LEU A 146 1.29 4.95 8.17
CA LEU A 146 0.36 4.84 9.30
C LEU A 146 -1.11 5.10 8.94
N THR A 147 -1.44 5.03 7.65
CA THR A 147 -2.76 5.35 7.13
C THR A 147 -3.19 4.31 6.12
N ASN A 148 -3.61 3.15 6.63
CA ASN A 148 -4.33 2.19 5.83
C ASN A 148 -5.83 2.51 5.74
N THR A 149 -6.67 1.77 6.46
CA THR A 149 -8.12 1.92 6.46
C THR A 149 -8.66 2.01 7.87
N LEU A 150 -9.87 2.53 8.04
CA LEU A 150 -10.60 2.50 9.30
C LEU A 150 -11.94 1.79 9.11
N GLY A 151 -12.17 0.74 9.90
CA GLY A 151 -13.44 0.03 9.94
C GLY A 151 -14.53 0.88 10.59
N THR A 152 -15.63 1.10 9.87
CA THR A 152 -16.76 1.94 10.25
C THR A 152 -18.07 1.17 10.26
N ILE A 153 -19.07 1.68 10.96
CA ILE A 153 -20.42 1.12 10.96
C ILE A 153 -21.13 1.47 9.65
N ASN A 154 -21.73 0.47 9.01
CA ASN A 154 -22.53 0.63 7.82
C ASN A 154 -23.91 1.25 8.14
N ASN A 155 -23.96 2.58 8.27
CA ASN A 155 -25.20 3.31 8.58
C ASN A 155 -26.00 3.77 7.35
N LYS A 156 -25.45 3.62 6.13
CA LYS A 156 -26.00 4.22 4.90
C LYS A 156 -26.59 3.23 3.89
N GLY A 157 -26.70 1.94 4.22
CA GLY A 157 -27.38 0.94 3.38
C GLY A 157 -26.75 0.64 1.99
N ALA A 158 -25.74 1.40 1.53
CA ALA A 158 -25.06 1.21 0.25
C ALA A 158 -24.31 -0.14 0.00
N LEU A 159 -24.48 -1.15 0.84
CA LEU A 159 -23.87 -2.48 0.73
C LEU A 159 -24.97 -3.46 1.12
N PRO A 160 -25.24 -4.48 0.28
CA PRO A 160 -26.27 -5.47 0.53
C PRO A 160 -25.92 -6.36 1.73
N GLY A 161 -26.94 -6.78 2.48
CA GLY A 161 -26.83 -7.73 3.60
C GLY A 161 -26.72 -7.09 5.00
N GLN A 162 -26.79 -7.94 6.05
CA GLN A 162 -26.66 -7.53 7.46
C GLN A 162 -25.22 -7.18 7.88
N GLN A 163 -24.31 -6.98 6.92
CA GLN A 163 -22.89 -6.78 7.20
C GLN A 163 -22.68 -5.36 7.78
N ARG A 164 -22.54 -5.31 9.10
CA ARG A 164 -22.51 -4.07 9.90
C ARG A 164 -21.16 -3.35 9.89
N ARG A 165 -20.20 -3.76 9.05
CA ARG A 165 -18.84 -3.18 8.97
C ARG A 165 -18.53 -2.78 7.53
N ARG A 166 -17.90 -1.62 7.37
CA ARG A 166 -17.34 -1.10 6.13
C ARG A 166 -16.00 -0.46 6.40
N ASP A 167 -15.02 -0.83 5.61
CA ASP A 167 -13.75 -0.11 5.60
C ASP A 167 -13.94 1.17 4.81
N VAL A 168 -13.69 2.29 5.47
CA VAL A 168 -13.72 3.59 4.84
C VAL A 168 -12.30 4.11 4.79
N TYR A 169 -11.83 4.40 3.58
CA TYR A 169 -10.79 5.40 3.43
C TYR A 169 -11.38 6.73 3.86
N VAL A 170 -11.04 7.15 5.08
CA VAL A 170 -11.49 8.45 5.58
C VAL A 170 -10.99 9.50 4.57
N ARG A 171 -11.83 10.48 4.22
CA ARG A 171 -11.49 11.49 3.22
C ARG A 171 -10.16 12.20 3.55
N PRO A 172 -9.46 12.77 2.55
CA PRO A 172 -8.11 13.32 2.69
C PRO A 172 -7.93 14.44 3.73
N CYS A 173 -8.96 14.93 4.41
CA CYS A 173 -8.79 15.87 5.51
C CYS A 173 -8.50 15.18 6.87
N ALA A 174 -9.01 13.97 7.11
CA ALA A 174 -8.75 13.24 8.36
C ALA A 174 -7.49 12.35 8.27
N VAL A 175 -7.15 11.89 7.07
CA VAL A 175 -5.99 11.01 6.83
C VAL A 175 -4.68 11.69 7.22
N PRO A 176 -4.40 12.96 6.87
CA PRO A 176 -3.20 13.65 7.30
C PRO A 176 -3.15 13.86 8.81
N ALA A 177 -4.29 14.17 9.45
CA ALA A 177 -4.36 14.34 10.90
C ALA A 177 -4.07 13.02 11.65
N LEU A 178 -4.65 11.91 11.18
CA LEU A 178 -4.35 10.57 11.69
C LEU A 178 -2.88 10.20 11.42
N HIS A 179 -2.38 10.43 10.20
CA HIS A 179 -0.99 10.14 9.82
C HIS A 179 0.00 10.90 10.70
N GLN A 180 -0.16 12.22 10.82
CA GLN A 180 0.75 13.09 11.55
C GLN A 180 0.75 12.78 13.04
N ARG A 181 -0.43 12.50 13.63
CA ARG A 181 -0.55 12.16 15.04
C ARG A 181 0.01 10.76 15.34
N CYS A 182 -0.31 9.75 14.52
CA CYS A 182 0.33 8.42 14.60
C CYS A 182 1.85 8.54 14.49
N SER A 183 2.35 9.30 13.51
CA SER A 183 3.78 9.47 13.28
C SER A 183 4.45 10.17 14.46
N SER A 184 3.82 11.20 15.02
CA SER A 184 4.33 11.92 16.21
C SER A 184 4.36 11.07 17.47
N SER A 185 3.47 10.09 17.61
CA SER A 185 3.47 9.15 18.72
C SER A 185 4.56 8.10 18.57
N LEU A 186 4.80 7.62 17.34
CA LEU A 186 5.87 6.65 17.06
C LEU A 186 7.28 7.28 17.07
N SER A 187 7.42 8.56 16.75
CA SER A 187 8.73 9.25 16.73
C SER A 187 9.16 9.79 18.10
N ARG A 188 8.31 9.69 19.12
CA ARG A 188 8.65 10.04 20.52
C ARG A 188 9.01 8.81 21.37
N LEU A 189 9.00 7.63 20.77
CA LEU A 189 9.40 6.34 21.34
C LEU A 189 10.71 5.93 20.67
#